data_AF-A0A5B8NLT2-F1
#
_entry.id   AF-A0A5B8NLT2-F1
#
_cell.length_a   1.000
_cell.length_b   1.000
_cell.length_c   1.000
_cell.angle_alpha   90.00
_cell.angle_beta   90.00
_cell.angle_gamma   90.00
#
_symmetry.space_group_name_H-M   'P 1'
#
loop_
_entity.id
_entity.type
_entity.pdbx_description
1 polymer ?
#
loop_
_entity_poly.entity_id
_entity_poly.type
_entity_poly.pdbx_seq_one_letter_code
_entity_poly.pdbx_strand_id
1 'polypeptide(L)' 'MNQETPNEQSTSKSESLIPEIEEPAFGWTPYAERMNGRFAMLGLVILLLIELISNQDLFTWLGLR' A
#
# COMPACT_ATOMS: atom_id res chain seq x y z
N MET A 1 26.70 -7.81 36.96
CA MET A 1 25.44 -8.58 37.04
C MET A 1 24.44 -7.85 36.16
N ASN A 2 24.14 -8.41 35.00
CA ASN A 2 23.14 -7.87 34.08
C ASN A 2 21.76 -8.02 34.70
N GLN A 3 20.87 -7.05 34.46
CA GLN A 3 19.44 -7.32 34.33
C GLN A 3 18.91 -6.46 33.18
N GLU A 4 18.27 -7.14 32.22
CA GLU A 4 17.72 -6.63 30.97
C GLU A 4 16.26 -6.17 31.14
N THR A 5 15.87 -5.18 30.34
CA THR A 5 14.53 -4.91 29.73
C THR A 5 13.34 -4.51 30.63
N PRO A 6 12.45 -3.58 30.17
CA PRO A 6 11.51 -3.85 29.07
C PRO A 6 11.50 -2.84 27.90
N ASN A 7 11.57 -3.39 26.68
CA ASN A 7 10.87 -3.00 25.45
C ASN A 7 10.50 -1.51 25.26
N GLU A 8 11.30 -0.85 24.44
CA GLU A 8 10.93 0.36 23.70
C GLU A 8 9.79 0.06 22.72
N GLN A 9 8.56 0.30 23.14
CA GLN A 9 7.48 0.63 22.22
C GLN A 9 6.60 1.70 22.85
N SER A 10 6.90 2.97 22.52
CA SER A 10 5.91 3.92 21.98
C SER A 10 6.48 5.35 21.94
N THR A 11 6.02 6.09 20.93
CA THR A 11 6.12 7.55 20.76
C THR A 11 7.49 8.14 20.45
N SER A 12 7.87 8.12 19.16
CA SER A 12 8.58 9.27 18.60
C SER A 12 7.74 9.86 17.47
N LYS A 13 6.75 10.66 17.85
CA LYS A 13 6.29 11.76 17.00
C LYS A 13 7.37 12.85 17.11
N SER A 14 8.55 12.60 16.53
CA SER A 14 9.54 13.65 16.32
C SER A 14 9.09 14.44 15.11
N GLU A 15 8.58 15.64 15.36
CA GLU A 15 8.20 16.63 14.38
C GLU A 15 9.46 17.15 13.66
N SER A 16 10.03 16.31 12.79
CA SER A 16 11.03 16.75 11.81
C SER A 16 10.28 17.46 10.69
N LEU A 17 10.49 18.77 10.57
CA LEU A 17 9.96 19.62 9.49
C LEU A 17 10.53 19.25 8.11
N ILE A 18 11.49 18.32 8.07
CA ILE A 18 12.06 17.76 6.86
C ILE A 18 11.42 16.38 6.70
N PRO A 19 10.68 16.12 5.61
CA PRO A 19 10.13 14.80 5.35
C PRO A 19 11.30 13.82 5.28
N GLU A 20 11.28 12.79 6.13
CA GLU A 20 12.19 11.67 6.01
C GLU A 20 11.85 10.97 4.69
N ILE A 21 12.72 11.18 3.70
CA ILE A 21 12.51 10.64 2.36
C ILE A 21 12.69 9.13 2.50
N GLU A 22 11.57 8.38 2.45
CA GLU A 22 11.63 6.93 2.44
C GLU A 22 12.45 6.48 1.24
N GLU A 23 13.60 5.88 1.50
CA GLU A 23 14.48 5.42 0.45
C GLU A 23 13.74 4.34 -0.37
N PRO A 24 13.81 4.41 -1.71
CA PRO A 24 13.16 3.45 -2.57
C PRO A 24 13.82 2.07 -2.39
N ALA A 25 13.19 1.24 -1.57
CA ALA A 25 13.68 -0.08 -1.22
C ALA A 25 12.72 -1.16 -1.72
N PHE A 26 13.31 -2.24 -2.24
CA PHE A 26 12.56 -3.39 -2.75
C PHE A 26 12.31 -4.41 -1.62
N GLY A 27 11.09 -4.92 -1.52
CA GLY A 27 10.67 -5.87 -0.47
C GLY A 27 9.44 -5.39 0.29
N TRP A 28 9.24 -5.92 1.49
CA TRP A 28 8.13 -5.57 2.39
C TRP A 28 8.45 -4.27 3.14
N THR A 29 8.53 -3.17 2.42
CA THR A 29 8.83 -1.83 2.97
C THR A 29 7.59 -0.95 2.94
N PRO A 30 7.45 0.03 3.85
CA PRO A 30 6.34 0.99 3.83
C PRO A 30 6.23 1.75 2.50
N TYR A 31 7.36 2.05 1.86
CA TYR A 31 7.42 2.63 0.52
C TYR A 31 6.74 1.71 -0.51
N ALA A 32 7.08 0.42 -0.52
CA ALA A 32 6.50 -0.55 -1.44
C ALA A 32 4.99 -0.74 -1.19
N GLU A 33 4.54 -0.76 0.07
CA GLU A 33 3.12 -0.84 0.42
C GLU A 33 2.32 0.35 -0.13
N ARG A 34 2.83 1.57 0.04
CA ARG A 34 2.19 2.79 -0.49
C ARG A 34 2.14 2.80 -2.00
N MET A 35 3.22 2.39 -2.67
CA MET A 35 3.27 2.31 -4.13
C MET A 35 2.31 1.25 -4.65
N ASN A 36 2.28 0.06 -4.05
CA ASN A 36 1.33 -0.99 -4.39
C ASN A 36 -0.13 -0.53 -4.20
N GLY A 37 -0.42 0.20 -3.13
CA GLY A 37 -1.73 0.81 -2.90
C GLY A 37 -2.14 1.79 -4.00
N ARG A 38 -1.22 2.63 -4.49
CA ARG A 38 -1.49 3.56 -5.61
C ARG A 38 -1.77 2.81 -6.91
N PHE A 39 -1.00 1.77 -7.21
CA PHE A 39 -1.25 0.92 -8.36
C PHE A 39 -2.59 0.20 -8.27
N ALA A 40 -3.02 -0.22 -7.07
CA ALA A 40 -4.33 -0.82 -6.86
C ALA A 40 -5.47 0.18 -7.13
N MET A 41 -5.35 1.44 -6.68
CA MET A 41 -6.33 2.48 -6.98
C MET A 41 -6.45 2.73 -8.50
N LEU A 42 -5.32 2.81 -9.20
CA LEU A 42 -5.31 2.97 -10.66
C LEU A 42 -5.88 1.74 -11.37
N GLY A 43 -5.50 0.54 -10.93
CA GLY A 43 -6.00 -0.72 -11.46
C GLY A 43 -7.52 -0.79 -11.37
N LEU A 44 -8.10 -0.43 -10.22
CA LEU A 44 -9.55 -0.40 -10.04
C LEU A 44 -10.24 0.61 -10.97
N VAL A 45 -9.71 1.83 -11.08
CA VAL A 45 -10.30 2.86 -11.96
C VAL A 45 -10.25 2.44 -13.43
N ILE A 46 -9.11 1.90 -13.88
CA ILE A 46 -8.95 1.40 -15.25
C ILE A 46 -9.93 0.25 -15.51
N LEU A 47 -10.09 -0.65 -14.52
CA LEU A 47 -10.99 -1.78 -14.62
C LEU A 47 -12.44 -1.34 -14.83
N LEU A 48 -12.92 -0.36 -14.05
CA LEU A 48 -14.25 0.24 -14.20
C LEU A 48 -14.41 0.93 -15.56
N LEU A 49 -13.38 1.63 -16.05
CA LEU A 49 -13.41 2.27 -17.37
C LEU A 49 -13.54 1.24 -18.49
N ILE A 50 -12.80 0.14 -18.41
CA ILE A 50 -12.86 -0.95 -19.39
C ILE A 50 -14.24 -1.62 -19.36
N GLU A 51 -14.78 -1.88 -18.17
CA GLU A 51 -16.15 -2.38 -17.97
C GLU A 51 -17.18 -1.49 -18.69
N LEU A 52 -17.08 -0.16 -18.50
CA LEU A 52 -18.02 0.79 -19.07
C LEU A 52 -17.95 0.84 -20.61
N ILE A 53 -16.75 0.76 -21.18
CA ILE A 53 -16.54 0.81 -22.63
C ILE A 53 -16.91 -0.54 -23.26
N SER A 54 -16.50 -1.64 -22.64
CA SER A 54 -16.68 -2.99 -23.16
C SER A 54 -18.09 -3.53 -22.94
N ASN A 55 -18.88 -2.94 -22.03
CA ASN A 55 -20.17 -3.46 -21.56
C ASN A 55 -20.11 -4.94 -21.14
N GLN A 56 -18.93 -5.38 -20.68
CA GLN A 56 -18.65 -6.76 -20.30
C GLN A 56 -18.17 -6.77 -18.86
N ASP A 57 -19.01 -7.31 -17.97
CA ASP A 57 -18.70 -7.36 -16.54
C ASP A 57 -17.55 -8.32 -16.24
N LEU A 58 -16.80 -8.02 -15.18
CA LEU A 58 -15.79 -8.93 -14.64
C LEU A 58 -16.41 -10.24 -14.14
N PHE A 59 -17.63 -10.18 -13.61
CA PHE A 59 -18.40 -11.35 -13.19
C PHE A 59 -18.63 -12.33 -14.34
N THR A 60 -18.78 -11.78 -15.54
CA THR A 60 -18.91 -12.53 -16.79
C THR A 60 -17.62 -13.28 -17.15
N TRP A 61 -16.46 -12.71 -16.84
CA TRP A 61 -15.17 -13.37 -17.03
C TRP A 61 -14.84 -14.37 -15.92
N LEU A 62 -15.24 -14.09 -14.67
CA LEU A 62 -15.13 -15.01 -13.53
C LEU A 62 -16.12 -16.20 -13.59
N GLY A 63 -17.04 -16.22 -14.55
CA GLY A 63 -18.04 -17.29 -14.70
C GLY A 63 -19.15 -17.25 -13.65
N LEU A 64 -19.38 -16.11 -13.01
CA LEU A 64 -20.37 -15.90 -11.93
C LEU A 64 -21.73 -15.41 -12.46
N ARG A 65 -22.09 -15.72 -13.71
CA ARG A 65 -23.38 -15.34 -14.34
C ARG A 65 -24.22 -16.55 -14.73
#